data_AF-A0A7D5MLY6-F1
#
_entry.id   AF-A0A7D5MLY6-F1
#
_cell.length_a   1.000
_cell.length_b   1.000
_cell.length_c   1.000
_cell.angle_alpha   90.00
_cell.angle_beta   90.00
_cell.angle_gamma   90.00
#
_symmetry.space_group_name_H-M   'P 1'
#
loop_
_entity.id
_entity.type
_entity.pdbx_description
1 polymer ?
#
loop_
_entity_poly.entity_id
_entity_poly.type
_entity_poly.pdbx_seq_one_letter_code
_entity_poly.pdbx_strand_id
1 'polypeptide(L)'
;MQSAMQMEMDQQNLESLRQIIHGLIKLSYDQEGLIKEFGPIQQTDPRYVTISQNQLKLKDDAKVLEDSLLELSKKDAFMGSVVTKEVGELNDHIEKAVGNLRERRKGNASTAMQLSMTSINNLALMLNDHFEMMMNMMANAMPGKERRSRANLTHLAKCKKC
;
A
#
# COMPACT_ATOMS: atom_id res chain seq x y z
N MET A 1 -31.22 -7.76 5.50
CA MET A 1 -30.83 -6.34 5.34
C MET A 1 -29.47 -6.06 5.99
N GLN A 2 -29.25 -6.45 7.25
CA GLN A 2 -27.94 -6.31 7.95
C GLN A 2 -26.74 -6.95 7.21
N SER A 3 -26.86 -8.19 6.73
CA SER A 3 -25.76 -8.86 6.02
C SER A 3 -25.42 -8.26 4.65
N ALA A 4 -26.39 -7.63 3.98
CA ALA A 4 -26.17 -6.98 2.69
C ALA A 4 -25.45 -5.64 2.87
N MET A 5 -25.84 -4.86 3.88
CA MET A 5 -25.19 -3.60 4.24
C MET A 5 -23.75 -3.82 4.73
N GLN A 6 -23.51 -4.88 5.51
CA GLN A 6 -22.15 -5.24 5.93
C GLN A 6 -21.26 -5.60 4.73
N MET A 7 -21.77 -6.43 3.82
CA MET A 7 -21.04 -6.83 2.61
C MET A 7 -20.71 -5.63 1.71
N GLU A 8 -21.62 -4.66 1.59
CA GLU A 8 -21.37 -3.44 0.82
C GLU A 8 -20.28 -2.57 1.45
N MET A 9 -20.30 -2.38 2.77
CA MET A 9 -19.23 -1.67 3.50
C MET A 9 -17.88 -2.36 3.34
N ASP A 10 -17.83 -3.69 3.46
CA ASP A 10 -16.59 -4.44 3.33
C ASP A 10 -16.02 -4.29 1.90
N GLN A 11 -16.86 -4.26 0.87
CA GLN A 11 -16.44 -4.04 -0.52
C GLN A 11 -15.92 -2.63 -0.78
N GLN A 12 -16.55 -1.61 -0.19
CA GLN A 12 -16.04 -0.23 -0.28
C GLN A 12 -14.67 -0.08 0.39
N ASN A 13 -14.52 -0.64 1.59
CA ASN A 13 -13.24 -0.61 2.31
C ASN A 13 -12.12 -1.30 1.52
N LEU A 14 -12.44 -2.42 0.87
CA LEU A 14 -11.50 -3.17 0.05
C LEU A 14 -11.11 -2.43 -1.24
N GLU A 15 -12.02 -1.65 -1.83
CA GLU A 15 -11.68 -0.74 -2.94
C GLU A 15 -10.78 0.41 -2.47
N SER A 16 -11.08 1.06 -1.33
CA SER A 16 -10.21 2.09 -0.76
C SER A 16 -8.80 1.57 -0.48
N LEU A 17 -8.69 0.35 0.06
CA LEU A 17 -7.40 -0.31 0.31
C LEU A 17 -6.60 -0.54 -0.98
N ARG A 18 -7.25 -0.97 -2.08
CA ARG A 18 -6.59 -1.09 -3.38
C ARG A 18 -6.03 0.24 -3.90
N GLN A 19 -6.81 1.32 -3.76
CA GLN A 19 -6.39 2.65 -4.20
C GLN A 19 -5.17 3.14 -3.40
N ILE A 20 -5.18 2.92 -2.08
CA ILE A 20 -4.06 3.23 -1.19
C ILE A 20 -2.82 2.44 -1.61
N ILE A 21 -2.94 1.13 -1.82
CA ILE A 21 -1.81 0.28 -2.26
C ILE A 21 -1.24 0.78 -3.60
N HIS A 22 -2.10 1.12 -4.56
CA HIS A 22 -1.66 1.65 -5.85
C HIS A 22 -0.91 2.99 -5.70
N GLY A 23 -1.42 3.89 -4.85
CA GLY A 23 -0.75 5.15 -4.52
C GLY A 23 0.62 4.93 -3.87
N LEU A 24 0.71 3.99 -2.94
CA LEU A 24 1.96 3.61 -2.27
C LEU A 24 2.98 2.99 -3.24
N ILE A 25 2.53 2.14 -4.16
CA ILE A 25 3.39 1.55 -5.20
C ILE A 25 3.96 2.66 -6.10
N LYS A 26 3.13 3.61 -6.52
CA LYS A 26 3.60 4.76 -7.30
C LYS A 26 4.64 5.56 -6.52
N LEU A 27 4.37 5.87 -5.25
CA LEU A 27 5.30 6.59 -4.38
C LEU A 27 6.64 5.85 -4.24
N SER A 28 6.60 4.52 -4.11
CA SER A 28 7.79 3.66 -4.06
C SER A 28 8.64 3.78 -5.31
N TYR A 29 8.03 3.67 -6.50
CA TYR A 29 8.75 3.81 -7.77
C TYR A 29 9.32 5.20 -7.97
N ASP A 30 8.57 6.25 -7.62
CA ASP A 30 9.03 7.64 -7.70
C ASP A 30 10.25 7.86 -6.77
N GLN A 31 10.21 7.33 -5.54
CA GLN A 31 11.31 7.46 -4.57
C GLN A 31 12.53 6.63 -4.99
N GLU A 32 12.33 5.42 -5.49
CA GLU A 32 13.40 4.56 -6.00
C GLU A 32 14.09 5.20 -7.22
N GLY A 33 13.30 5.77 -8.13
CA GLY A 33 13.80 6.52 -9.28
C GLY A 33 14.69 7.68 -8.84
N LEU A 34 14.24 8.47 -7.86
CA LEU A 34 15.03 9.57 -7.32
C LEU A 34 16.33 9.11 -6.66
N ILE A 35 16.31 8.00 -5.92
CA ILE A 35 17.53 7.43 -5.32
C ILE A 35 18.54 7.04 -6.41
N LYS A 36 18.08 6.37 -7.47
CA LYS A 36 18.91 5.94 -8.59
C LYS A 36 19.51 7.13 -9.34
N GLU A 37 18.71 8.15 -9.61
CA GLU A 37 19.17 9.38 -10.25
C GLU A 37 20.14 10.17 -9.37
N PHE A 38 19.91 10.19 -8.05
CA PHE A 38 20.71 10.96 -7.09
C PHE A 38 22.08 10.36 -6.81
N GLY A 39 22.19 9.02 -6.82
CA GLY A 39 23.43 8.28 -6.55
C GLY A 39 24.69 8.86 -7.24
N PRO A 40 24.71 9.04 -8.58
CA PRO A 40 25.88 9.55 -9.29
C PRO A 40 26.07 11.07 -9.21
N ILE A 41 25.10 11.84 -8.72
CA ILE A 41 25.13 13.32 -8.76
C ILE A 41 26.15 13.86 -7.75
N GLN A 42 27.00 14.81 -8.17
CA GLN A 42 27.93 15.50 -7.28
C GLN A 42 27.30 16.74 -6.66
N GLN A 43 27.78 17.17 -5.48
CA GLN A 43 27.19 18.31 -4.77
C GLN A 43 27.14 19.61 -5.58
N THR A 44 28.04 19.82 -6.53
CA THR A 44 28.09 21.00 -7.39
C THR A 44 27.19 20.91 -8.62
N ASP A 45 26.65 19.73 -8.92
CA ASP A 45 25.87 19.46 -10.12
C ASP A 45 24.54 20.25 -10.09
N PRO A 46 24.16 20.96 -11.18
CA PRO A 46 22.92 21.71 -11.24
C PRO A 46 21.66 20.84 -11.08
N ARG A 47 21.74 19.53 -11.40
CA ARG A 47 20.62 18.58 -11.25
C ARG A 47 20.14 18.43 -9.80
N TYR A 48 20.92 18.86 -8.80
CA TYR A 48 20.46 18.93 -7.41
C TYR A 48 19.15 19.71 -7.26
N VAL A 49 18.95 20.75 -8.06
CA VAL A 49 17.72 21.56 -8.02
C VAL A 49 16.53 20.73 -8.47
N THR A 50 16.66 20.01 -9.58
CA THR A 50 15.60 19.11 -10.10
C THR A 50 15.29 17.98 -9.12
N ILE A 51 16.32 17.34 -8.54
CA ILE A 51 16.11 16.30 -7.53
C ILE A 51 15.40 16.86 -6.29
N SER A 52 15.77 18.07 -5.84
CA SER A 52 15.11 18.73 -4.71
C SER A 52 13.64 19.02 -4.99
N GLN A 53 13.32 19.48 -6.21
CA GLN A 53 11.94 19.73 -6.63
C GLN A 53 11.12 18.44 -6.71
N ASN A 54 11.69 17.38 -7.26
CA ASN A 54 11.02 16.08 -7.36
C ASN A 54 10.82 15.44 -5.98
N GLN A 55 11.79 15.54 -5.06
CA GLN A 55 11.63 15.07 -3.69
C GLN A 55 10.56 15.88 -2.92
N LEU A 56 10.42 17.18 -3.20
CA LEU A 56 9.35 18.00 -2.64
C LEU A 56 7.98 17.55 -3.17
N LYS A 57 7.87 17.29 -4.47
CA LYS A 57 6.65 16.72 -5.05
C LYS A 57 6.31 15.37 -4.42
N LEU A 58 7.31 14.54 -4.16
CA LEU A 58 7.14 13.26 -3.49
C LEU A 58 6.61 13.43 -2.06
N LYS A 59 7.04 14.48 -1.34
CA LYS A 59 6.48 14.86 -0.04
C LYS A 59 4.99 15.18 -0.14
N ASP A 60 4.58 15.93 -1.16
CA ASP A 60 3.18 16.29 -1.36
C ASP A 60 2.34 15.04 -1.71
N ASP A 61 2.85 14.16 -2.57
CA ASP A 61 2.22 12.89 -2.91
C ASP A 61 2.08 11.97 -1.67
N ALA A 62 3.11 11.92 -0.82
CA ALA A 62 3.10 11.15 0.43
C ALA A 62 2.05 11.67 1.42
N LYS A 63 1.82 12.98 1.48
CA LYS A 63 0.81 13.59 2.34
C LYS A 63 -0.62 13.20 1.94
N VAL A 64 -0.90 13.17 0.63
CA VAL A 64 -2.22 12.71 0.13
C VAL A 64 -2.44 11.24 0.51
N LEU A 65 -1.38 10.43 0.43
CA LEU A 65 -1.43 9.03 0.83
C LEU A 65 -1.62 8.86 2.35
N GLU A 66 -0.94 9.67 3.16
CA GLU A 66 -1.13 9.73 4.62
C GLU A 66 -2.59 9.98 4.99
N ASP A 67 -3.22 11.00 4.39
CA ASP A 67 -4.62 11.34 4.71
C ASP A 67 -5.54 10.14 4.45
N SER A 68 -5.31 9.44 3.33
CA SER A 68 -6.07 8.23 2.95
C SER A 68 -5.81 7.06 3.91
N LEU A 69 -4.56 6.85 4.32
CA LEU A 69 -4.15 5.81 5.27
C LEU A 69 -4.74 6.05 6.66
N LEU A 70 -4.73 7.29 7.14
CA LEU A 70 -5.31 7.68 8.42
C LEU A 70 -6.84 7.61 8.42
N GLU A 71 -7.49 7.80 7.26
CA GLU A 71 -8.93 7.57 7.15
C GLU A 71 -9.27 6.08 7.25
N LEU A 72 -8.51 5.23 6.56
CA LEU A 72 -8.67 3.78 6.63
C LEU A 72 -8.42 3.27 8.07
N SER A 73 -7.39 3.78 8.74
CA SER A 73 -7.00 3.36 10.08
C SER A 73 -8.04 3.69 11.16
N LYS A 74 -8.92 4.67 10.92
CA LYS A 74 -10.09 4.94 11.79
C LYS A 74 -11.19 3.89 11.66
N LYS A 75 -11.27 3.21 10.51
CA LYS A 75 -12.25 2.15 10.21
C LYS A 75 -11.77 0.78 10.70
N ASP A 76 -10.45 0.59 10.78
CA ASP A 76 -9.81 -0.61 11.33
C ASP A 76 -8.84 -0.28 12.48
N ALA A 77 -9.31 -0.51 13.71
CA ALA A 77 -8.54 -0.24 14.92
C ALA A 77 -7.29 -1.12 15.11
N PHE A 78 -7.22 -2.30 14.47
CA PHE A 78 -6.06 -3.19 14.56
C PHE A 78 -4.88 -2.64 13.75
N MET A 79 -5.15 -1.98 12.62
CA MET A 79 -4.13 -1.33 11.80
C MET A 79 -3.66 0.02 12.33
N GLY A 80 -4.50 0.68 13.14
CA GLY A 80 -4.32 2.04 13.63
C GLY A 80 -2.90 2.42 14.04
N SER A 81 -2.32 1.67 14.99
CA SER A 81 -1.03 2.00 15.60
C SER A 81 0.14 1.84 14.64
N VAL A 82 0.14 0.78 13.85
CA VAL A 82 1.26 0.47 12.94
C VAL A 82 1.22 1.40 11.73
N VAL A 83 0.05 1.67 11.15
CA VAL A 83 -0.11 2.64 10.06
C VAL A 83 0.36 4.02 10.51
N THR A 84 -0.08 4.49 11.68
CA THR A 84 0.30 5.82 12.19
C THR A 84 1.82 5.92 12.39
N LYS A 85 2.45 4.87 12.92
CA LYS A 85 3.89 4.81 13.12
C LYS A 85 4.65 4.89 11.79
N GLU A 86 4.35 4.01 10.85
CA GLU A 86 5.12 3.90 9.60
C GLU A 86 4.90 5.11 8.67
N VAL A 87 3.70 5.70 8.68
CA VAL A 87 3.44 6.96 7.96
C VAL A 87 4.20 8.13 8.60
N GLY A 88 4.25 8.19 9.93
CA GLY A 88 5.04 9.19 10.65
C GLY A 88 6.53 9.08 10.31
N GLU A 89 7.08 7.87 10.34
CA GLU A 89 8.48 7.62 9.95
C GLU A 89 8.75 7.99 8.48
N LEU A 90 7.84 7.63 7.56
CA LEU A 90 7.93 8.01 6.16
C LEU A 90 8.02 9.53 5.99
N ASN A 91 7.09 10.27 6.60
CA ASN A 91 7.04 11.73 6.53
C ASN A 91 8.30 12.39 7.10
N ASP A 92 8.76 11.91 8.26
CA ASP A 92 9.99 12.36 8.89
C ASP A 92 11.21 12.16 7.99
N HIS A 93 11.31 11.00 7.34
CA HIS A 93 12.42 10.68 6.45
C HIS A 93 12.37 11.49 5.15
N ILE A 94 11.19 11.69 4.56
CA ILE A 94 11.03 12.54 3.38
C ILE A 94 11.39 13.99 3.71
N GLU A 95 10.93 14.52 4.85
CA GLU A 95 11.25 15.89 5.27
C GLU A 95 12.76 16.07 5.50
N LYS A 96 13.41 15.10 6.15
CA LYS A 96 14.87 15.07 6.27
C LYS A 96 15.54 15.01 4.91
N ALA A 97 15.04 14.24 3.95
CA ALA A 97 15.58 14.18 2.60
C ALA A 97 15.51 15.54 1.91
N VAL A 98 14.35 16.22 1.94
CA VAL A 98 14.16 17.56 1.39
C VAL A 98 15.11 18.57 2.03
N GLY A 99 15.22 18.57 3.36
CA GLY A 99 16.13 19.48 4.07
C GLY A 99 17.60 19.27 3.70
N ASN A 100 18.04 18.01 3.68
CA ASN A 100 19.41 17.66 3.32
C ASN A 100 19.74 17.95 1.84
N LEU A 101 18.77 17.79 0.93
CA LEU A 101 18.94 18.16 -0.48
C LEU A 101 19.10 19.68 -0.65
N ARG A 102 18.28 20.47 0.05
CA ARG A 102 18.35 21.94 0.05
C ARG A 102 19.71 22.44 0.53
N GLU A 103 20.27 21.77 1.54
CA GLU A 103 21.59 22.07 2.10
C GLU A 103 22.74 21.34 1.37
N ARG A 104 22.43 20.61 0.29
CA ARG A 104 23.40 19.81 -0.50
C ARG A 104 24.20 18.79 0.32
N ARG A 105 23.67 18.32 1.44
CA ARG A 105 24.25 17.26 2.29
C ARG A 105 24.01 15.88 1.67
N LYS A 106 24.80 15.53 0.64
CA LYS A 106 24.62 14.31 -0.18
C LYS A 106 24.41 13.03 0.64
N GLY A 107 25.30 12.75 1.58
CA GLY A 107 25.25 11.52 2.37
C GLY A 107 23.95 11.42 3.18
N ASN A 108 23.63 12.48 3.93
CA ASN A 108 22.42 12.55 4.75
C ASN A 108 21.14 12.48 3.91
N ALA A 109 21.11 13.15 2.75
CA ALA A 109 19.98 13.07 1.82
C ALA A 109 19.79 11.62 1.32
N SER A 110 20.87 10.96 0.91
CA SER A 110 20.82 9.57 0.45
C SER A 110 20.32 8.61 1.55
N THR A 111 20.79 8.79 2.79
CA THR A 111 20.32 7.99 3.92
C THR A 111 18.83 8.22 4.19
N ALA A 112 18.39 9.47 4.20
CA ALA A 112 16.99 9.80 4.44
C ALA A 112 16.05 9.25 3.34
N MET A 113 16.46 9.30 2.07
CA MET A 113 15.72 8.69 0.97
C MET A 113 15.61 7.17 1.12
N GLN A 114 16.70 6.49 1.50
CA GLN A 114 16.71 5.04 1.75
C GLN A 114 15.79 4.66 2.92
N LEU A 115 15.82 5.43 4.01
CA LEU A 115 14.91 5.21 5.13
C LEU A 115 13.45 5.45 4.76
N SER A 116 13.17 6.42 3.89
CA SER A 116 11.82 6.62 3.31
C SER A 116 11.36 5.37 2.54
N MET A 117 12.24 4.76 1.75
CA MET A 117 11.94 3.48 1.07
C MET A 117 11.65 2.34 2.04
N THR A 118 12.37 2.27 3.17
CA THR A 118 12.09 1.27 4.21
C THR A 118 10.67 1.43 4.75
N SER A 119 10.25 2.64 5.12
CA SER A 119 8.90 2.89 5.62
C SER A 119 7.83 2.59 4.56
N ILE A 120 8.09 2.92 3.29
CA ILE A 120 7.20 2.56 2.16
C ILE A 120 7.04 1.03 2.06
N ASN A 121 8.13 0.27 2.15
CA ASN A 121 8.09 -1.19 2.08
C ASN A 121 7.35 -1.81 3.27
N ASN A 122 7.54 -1.28 4.47
CA ASN A 122 6.82 -1.73 5.67
C ASN A 122 5.31 -1.51 5.53
N LEU A 123 4.91 -0.32 5.04
CA LEU A 123 3.51 -0.02 4.74
C LEU A 123 2.96 -1.00 3.69
N ALA A 124 3.71 -1.29 2.63
CA ALA A 124 3.26 -2.16 1.54
C ALA A 124 3.01 -3.59 2.02
N LEU A 125 3.92 -4.14 2.83
CA LEU A 125 3.77 -5.47 3.42
C LEU A 125 2.52 -5.54 4.32
N MET A 126 2.37 -4.57 5.23
CA MET A 126 1.23 -4.53 6.14
C MET A 126 -0.12 -4.40 5.40
N LEU A 127 -0.18 -3.53 4.39
CA LEU A 127 -1.40 -3.34 3.60
C LEU A 127 -1.74 -4.59 2.78
N ASN A 128 -0.73 -5.31 2.27
CA ASN A 128 -0.95 -6.58 1.58
C ASN A 128 -1.52 -7.65 2.54
N ASP A 129 -0.91 -7.81 3.71
CA ASP A 129 -1.38 -8.78 4.71
C ASP A 129 -2.82 -8.49 5.15
N HIS A 130 -3.14 -7.20 5.33
CA HIS A 130 -4.50 -6.79 5.66
C HIS A 130 -5.49 -7.03 4.52
N PHE A 131 -5.09 -6.75 3.27
CA PHE A 131 -5.90 -7.03 2.09
C PHE A 131 -6.23 -8.53 1.98
N GLU A 132 -5.24 -9.39 2.17
CA GLU A 132 -5.42 -10.85 2.17
C GLU A 132 -6.35 -11.30 3.30
N MET A 133 -6.23 -10.72 4.49
CA MET A 133 -7.13 -11.00 5.61
C MET A 133 -8.59 -10.65 5.27
N MET A 134 -8.84 -9.46 4.70
CA MET A 134 -10.19 -9.05 4.28
C MET A 134 -10.78 -9.97 3.21
N MET A 135 -9.98 -10.35 2.22
CA MET A 135 -10.40 -11.29 1.16
C MET A 135 -10.80 -12.64 1.74
N ASN A 136 -10.02 -13.17 2.68
CA ASN A 136 -10.33 -14.43 3.36
C ASN A 136 -11.61 -14.35 4.20
N MET A 137 -11.84 -13.23 4.88
CA MET A 137 -13.08 -13.00 5.64
C MET A 137 -14.31 -12.97 4.73
N MET A 138 -14.24 -12.27 3.59
CA MET A 138 -15.32 -12.24 2.61
C MET A 138 -15.60 -13.62 2.00
N ALA A 139 -14.57 -14.38 1.66
CA ALA A 139 -14.70 -15.72 1.11
C ALA A 139 -15.44 -16.66 2.07
N ASN A 140 -15.14 -16.57 3.37
CA ASN A 140 -15.82 -17.34 4.41
C ASN A 140 -17.24 -16.83 4.72
N ALA A 141 -17.50 -15.54 4.49
CA ALA A 141 -18.82 -14.92 4.69
C ALA A 141 -19.82 -15.19 3.56
N MET A 142 -19.40 -15.83 2.45
CA MET A 142 -20.30 -16.34 1.41
C MET A 142 -20.70 -17.80 1.69
N PRO A 143 -21.83 -18.09 2.39
CA PRO A 143 -22.29 -19.46 2.54
C PRO A 143 -22.83 -19.98 1.20
N GLY A 144 -22.08 -20.89 0.59
CA GLY A 144 -22.61 -21.96 -0.26
C GLY A 144 -23.27 -21.56 -1.58
N LYS A 145 -22.45 -21.42 -2.63
CA LYS A 145 -22.89 -21.67 -4.02
C LYS A 145 -22.10 -22.78 -4.72
N GLU A 146 -21.47 -23.70 -3.98
CA GLU A 146 -20.74 -24.83 -4.57
C GLU A 146 -21.01 -26.21 -3.94
N ARG A 147 -22.17 -26.41 -3.31
CA ARG A 147 -22.61 -27.75 -2.84
C ARG A 147 -23.99 -28.17 -3.33
N ARG A 148 -24.37 -27.82 -4.58
CA ARG A 148 -25.62 -28.32 -5.20
C ARG A 148 -25.49 -28.83 -6.64
N SER A 149 -24.31 -29.30 -7.04
CA SER A 149 -24.12 -29.97 -8.35
C SER A 149 -23.65 -31.42 -8.25
N ARG A 150 -23.19 -31.88 -7.08
CA ARG A 150 -22.64 -33.24 -6.90
C ARG A 150 -23.60 -34.30 -6.35
N ALA A 151 -24.91 -34.06 -6.38
CA ALA A 151 -25.93 -35.01 -5.88
C ALA A 151 -26.86 -35.59 -6.95
N ASN A 152 -26.73 -35.22 -8.23
CA ASN A 152 -27.63 -35.69 -9.31
C ASN A 152 -26.93 -36.45 -10.44
N LEU A 153 -25.83 -37.16 -10.14
CA LEU A 153 -25.19 -38.08 -11.12
C LEU A 153 -25.19 -39.55 -10.70
N THR A 154 -25.85 -39.92 -9.60
CA THR A 154 -25.97 -41.33 -9.19
C THR A 154 -27.11 -42.10 -9.86
N HIS A 155 -27.88 -41.51 -10.78
CA HIS A 155 -29.01 -42.19 -11.40
C HIS A 155 -28.83 -42.68 -12.84
N LEU A 156 -27.63 -42.58 -13.43
CA LEU A 156 -27.41 -42.99 -14.84
C LEU A 156 -26.24 -43.98 -15.05
N ALA A 157 -26.07 -44.94 -14.14
CA ALA A 157 -25.11 -46.04 -14.31
C ALA A 157 -25.69 -47.43 -14.00
N LYS A 158 -26.95 -47.67 -14.38
CA LYS A 158 -27.53 -49.03 -14.46
C LYS A 158 -28.18 -49.24 -15.83
N CYS A 159 -27.39 -49.17 -16.89
CA CYS A 159 -27.74 -49.82 -18.14
C CYS A 159 -26.49 -50.12 -18.95
N LYS A 160 -25.80 -51.22 -18.60
CA LYS A 160 -25.11 -52.13 -19.55
C LYS A 160 -24.43 -53.27 -18.80
N LYS A 161 -24.63 -54.48 -19.35
CA LYS A 161 -24.02 -55.80 -19.03
C LYS A 161 -24.79 -56.67 -18.03
N CYS A 162 -25.80 -57.38 -18.54
CA CYS A 162 -25.78 -58.82 -18.86
C CYS A 162 -27.20 -59.22 -19.28
#